data_AF-A0A7W7RB70-F1
#
_entry.id   AF-A0A7W7RB70-F1
#
_cell.length_a   1.000
_cell.length_b   1.000
_cell.length_c   1.000
_cell.angle_alpha   90.00
_cell.angle_beta   90.00
_cell.angle_gamma   90.00
#
_symmetry.space_group_name_H-M   'P 1'
#
loop_
_entity.id
_entity.type
_entity.pdbx_description
1 polymer ?
#
loop_
_entity_poly.entity_id
_entity_poly.type
_entity_poly.pdbx_seq_one_letter_code
_entity_poly.pdbx_strand_id
1 'polypeptide(L)'
;MELFVAFALIHDDIMDDSASRRGRPAVHRALRARLGGDERAERLGAGGALLVGNLALTWAQELLHTARLDGGRCAVVHGLYDAMLEEVMYGQYLDVMGTGRGPDDLEAALQIIRFKTAAATIERPLQLGAAVAGAGAATMDVFTQLGLPLGEAFQIRDDLLDVFGSPDGACRPGLGDLREGKRTVLLALGLRRADQAQRERLRHLVGRADLREREAAEVRAILEASGAREYTERLITSRYEQVLRVLDAAAFPHAADVALRDLTITATRYTS
;
A
#
# COMPACT_ATOMS: atom_id res chain seq x y z
N MET A 1 -2.94 8.79 13.50
CA MET A 1 -2.93 7.95 12.29
C MET A 1 -3.34 8.72 11.04
N GLU A 2 -4.51 9.36 10.97
CA GLU A 2 -4.93 10.04 9.73
C GLU A 2 -3.96 11.12 9.19
N LEU A 3 -3.30 11.89 10.05
CA LEU A 3 -2.27 12.85 9.61
C LEU A 3 -1.01 12.18 9.08
N PHE A 4 -0.64 11.02 9.62
CA PHE A 4 0.44 10.19 9.08
C PHE A 4 0.06 9.64 7.70
N VAL A 5 -1.18 9.17 7.54
CA VAL A 5 -1.70 8.72 6.23
C VAL A 5 -1.72 9.88 5.23
N ALA A 6 -2.11 11.08 5.65
CA ALA A 6 -2.08 12.26 4.80
C ALA A 6 -0.64 12.60 4.35
N PHE A 7 0.33 12.56 5.26
CA PHE A 7 1.75 12.70 4.92
C PHE A 7 2.17 11.68 3.84
N ALA A 8 1.93 10.39 4.10
CA ALA A 8 2.35 9.31 3.22
C ALA A 8 1.75 9.47 1.82
N LEU A 9 0.43 9.71 1.72
CA LEU A 9 -0.24 9.89 0.44
C LEU A 9 0.20 11.14 -0.33
N ILE A 10 0.42 12.26 0.36
CA ILE A 10 0.86 13.51 -0.30
C ILE A 10 2.25 13.35 -0.90
N HIS A 11 3.15 12.69 -0.18
CA HIS A 11 4.51 12.44 -0.65
C HIS A 11 4.55 11.38 -1.74
N ASP A 12 3.80 10.28 -1.59
CA ASP A 12 3.63 9.24 -2.61
C ASP A 12 3.08 9.82 -3.91
N ASP A 13 2.04 10.67 -3.85
CA ASP A 13 1.49 11.35 -5.03
C ASP A 13 2.53 12.18 -5.80
N ILE A 14 3.52 12.76 -5.11
CA ILE A 14 4.61 13.53 -5.76
C ILE A 14 5.61 12.58 -6.43
N MET A 15 5.96 11.48 -5.76
CA MET A 15 6.93 10.50 -6.27
C MET A 15 6.38 9.75 -7.48
N ASP A 16 5.08 9.45 -7.49
CA ASP A 16 4.38 8.74 -8.56
C ASP A 16 3.82 9.68 -9.64
N ASP A 17 4.03 11.00 -9.52
CA ASP A 17 3.46 12.04 -10.42
C ASP A 17 1.92 11.96 -10.59
N SER A 18 1.24 11.45 -9.56
CA SER A 18 -0.19 11.14 -9.56
C SER A 18 -1.06 12.37 -9.86
N ALA A 19 -2.03 12.22 -10.78
CA ALA A 19 -2.92 13.31 -11.15
C ALA A 19 -3.97 13.64 -10.08
N SER A 20 -4.45 12.63 -9.35
CA SER A 20 -5.59 12.75 -8.44
C SER A 20 -5.53 11.76 -7.29
N ARG A 21 -6.11 12.15 -6.15
CA ARG A 21 -6.29 11.32 -4.97
C ARG A 21 -7.72 11.49 -4.44
N ARG A 22 -8.42 10.37 -4.18
CA ARG A 22 -9.80 10.35 -3.65
C ARG A 22 -10.78 11.25 -4.44
N GLY A 23 -10.71 11.17 -5.78
CA GLY A 23 -11.58 11.92 -6.69
C GLY A 23 -11.29 13.42 -6.81
N ARG A 24 -10.21 13.91 -6.21
CA ARG A 24 -9.77 15.32 -6.29
C ARG A 24 -8.34 15.39 -6.84
N PRO A 25 -7.92 16.53 -7.42
CA PRO A 25 -6.53 16.70 -7.84
C PRO A 25 -5.56 16.43 -6.67
N ALA A 26 -4.44 15.77 -6.95
CA ALA A 26 -3.37 15.57 -5.97
C ALA A 26 -2.86 16.94 -5.47
N VAL A 27 -2.32 17.01 -4.26
CA VAL A 27 -1.96 18.29 -3.62
C VAL A 27 -0.99 19.10 -4.48
N HIS A 28 0.01 18.46 -5.08
CA HIS A 28 0.98 19.13 -5.95
C HIS A 28 0.33 19.69 -7.24
N ARG A 29 -0.64 18.98 -7.83
CA ARG A 29 -1.43 19.45 -8.98
C ARG A 29 -2.35 20.60 -8.61
N ALA A 30 -2.99 20.54 -7.45
CA ALA A 30 -3.85 21.61 -6.95
C ALA A 30 -3.05 22.89 -6.67
N LEU A 31 -1.86 22.79 -6.09
CA LEU A 31 -0.98 23.92 -5.85
C LEU A 31 -0.44 24.50 -7.16
N ARG A 32 0.05 23.65 -8.06
CA ARG A 32 0.48 24.04 -9.40
C ARG A 32 -0.61 24.86 -10.11
N ALA A 33 -1.85 24.38 -10.14
CA ALA A 33 -2.96 25.07 -10.81
C ALA A 33 -3.21 26.50 -10.29
N ARG A 34 -2.88 26.79 -9.03
CA ARG A 34 -2.98 28.15 -8.45
C ARG A 34 -1.82 29.06 -8.85
N LEU A 35 -0.68 28.47 -9.24
CA LEU A 35 0.56 29.17 -9.59
C LEU A 35 0.73 29.36 -11.10
N GLY A 36 -0.13 28.75 -11.92
CA GLY A 36 -0.06 28.77 -13.38
C GLY A 36 0.12 27.36 -13.96
N GLY A 37 0.84 27.26 -15.08
CA GLY A 37 1.07 25.99 -15.76
C GLY A 37 2.44 25.86 -16.43
N ASP A 38 3.38 26.73 -16.08
CA ASP A 38 4.75 26.65 -16.56
C ASP A 38 5.61 25.72 -15.67
N GLU A 39 6.85 25.50 -16.08
CA GLU A 39 7.80 24.64 -15.35
C GLU A 39 8.06 25.14 -13.92
N ARG A 40 7.98 26.46 -13.69
CA ARG A 40 8.10 27.04 -12.36
C ARG A 40 6.92 26.65 -11.48
N ALA A 41 5.69 26.67 -12.01
CA ALA A 41 4.50 26.23 -11.30
C ALA A 41 4.56 24.74 -10.93
N GLU A 42 5.12 23.89 -11.79
CA GLU A 42 5.35 22.46 -11.46
C GLU A 42 6.27 22.32 -10.25
N ARG A 43 7.46 22.93 -10.30
CA ARG A 43 8.44 22.83 -9.20
C ARG A 43 7.90 23.40 -7.89
N LEU A 44 7.21 24.54 -7.94
CA LEU A 44 6.61 25.15 -6.75
C LEU A 44 5.40 24.35 -6.22
N GLY A 45 4.61 23.74 -7.11
CA GLY A 45 3.52 22.85 -6.74
C GLY A 45 4.02 21.63 -5.98
N ALA A 46 5.04 20.95 -6.52
CA ALA A 46 5.69 19.82 -5.88
C ALA A 46 6.37 20.21 -4.56
N GLY A 47 7.16 21.29 -4.55
CA GLY A 47 7.83 21.79 -3.34
C GLY A 47 6.85 22.20 -2.24
N GLY A 48 5.74 22.85 -2.60
CA GLY A 48 4.68 23.20 -1.66
C GLY A 48 3.98 21.96 -1.08
N ALA A 49 3.67 20.97 -1.91
CA ALA A 49 3.08 19.72 -1.46
C ALA A 49 4.00 18.93 -0.53
N LEU A 50 5.30 18.91 -0.82
CA LEU A 50 6.32 18.30 0.05
C LEU A 50 6.29 18.92 1.46
N LEU A 51 6.25 20.26 1.56
CA LEU A 51 6.13 20.96 2.83
C LEU A 51 4.80 20.68 3.55
N VAL A 52 3.67 20.59 2.81
CA VAL A 52 2.37 20.22 3.40
C VAL A 52 2.42 18.80 3.98
N GLY A 53 3.04 17.85 3.27
CA GLY A 53 3.25 16.49 3.81
C GLY A 53 4.11 16.51 5.08
N ASN A 54 5.19 17.30 5.11
CA ASN A 54 6.03 17.44 6.31
C ASN A 54 5.25 18.03 7.50
N LEU A 55 4.38 19.01 7.25
CA LEU A 55 3.50 19.56 8.29
C LEU A 55 2.53 18.51 8.82
N ALA A 56 1.91 17.70 7.95
CA ALA A 56 1.04 16.61 8.36
C ALA A 56 1.78 15.59 9.24
N LEU A 57 3.01 15.22 8.88
CA LEU A 57 3.86 14.34 9.69
C LEU A 57 4.19 14.98 11.06
N THR A 58 4.55 16.26 11.06
CA THR A 58 4.91 17.01 12.28
C THR A 58 3.71 17.09 13.22
N TRP A 59 2.52 17.39 12.71
CA TRP A 59 1.29 17.42 13.51
C TRP A 59 0.88 16.02 14.00
N ALA A 60 1.12 14.96 13.22
CA ALA A 60 0.90 13.60 13.70
C ALA A 60 1.77 13.29 14.93
N GLN A 61 3.05 13.69 14.89
CA GLN A 61 3.98 13.57 16.01
C GLN A 61 3.55 14.45 17.19
N GLU A 62 3.16 15.71 16.96
CA GLU A 62 2.69 16.62 18.00
C GLU A 62 1.50 16.06 18.77
N LEU A 63 0.51 15.49 18.07
CA LEU A 63 -0.65 14.83 18.69
C LEU A 63 -0.23 13.64 19.55
N LEU A 64 0.77 12.86 19.10
CA LEU A 64 1.29 11.73 19.88
C LEU A 64 1.96 12.20 21.17
N HIS A 65 2.85 13.19 21.08
CA HIS A 65 3.56 13.74 22.25
C HIS A 65 2.60 14.38 23.26
N THR A 66 1.49 14.93 22.79
CA THR A 66 0.50 15.63 23.63
C THR A 66 -0.62 14.71 24.13
N ALA A 67 -0.63 13.42 23.78
CA ALA A 67 -1.67 12.45 24.14
C ALA A 67 -1.75 12.09 25.64
N ARG A 68 -0.86 12.64 26.49
CA ARG A 68 -0.83 12.46 27.97
C ARG A 68 -0.89 10.99 28.42
N LEU A 69 -0.11 10.13 27.78
CA LEU A 69 0.10 8.74 28.22
C LEU A 69 1.00 8.68 29.46
N ASP A 70 0.84 7.65 30.29
CA ASP A 70 1.80 7.39 31.37
C ASP A 70 3.19 7.02 30.80
N GLY A 71 4.26 7.26 31.57
CA GLY A 71 5.64 7.21 31.06
C GLY A 71 6.03 5.86 30.45
N GLY A 72 5.55 4.75 31.01
CA GLY A 72 5.82 3.40 30.50
C GLY A 72 5.14 3.16 29.15
N ARG A 73 3.85 3.49 29.04
CA ARG A 73 3.10 3.36 27.78
C ARG A 73 3.59 4.33 26.70
N CYS A 74 3.96 5.54 27.09
CA CYS A 74 4.51 6.56 26.21
C CYS A 74 5.73 6.02 25.45
N ALA A 75 6.71 5.44 26.15
CA ALA A 75 7.92 4.89 25.52
C ALA A 75 7.62 3.79 24.49
N VAL A 76 6.68 2.87 24.80
CA VAL A 76 6.29 1.79 23.88
C VAL A 76 5.59 2.34 22.64
N VAL A 77 4.64 3.25 22.82
CA VAL A 77 3.88 3.86 21.72
C VAL A 77 4.81 4.65 20.79
N HIS A 78 5.74 5.43 21.33
CA HIS A 78 6.72 6.16 20.54
C HIS A 78 7.63 5.20 19.75
N GLY A 79 8.16 4.15 20.39
CA GLY A 79 8.99 3.16 19.70
C GLY A 79 8.27 2.45 18.54
N LEU A 80 6.99 2.12 18.71
CA LEU A 80 6.17 1.54 17.64
C LEU A 80 5.90 2.54 16.50
N TYR A 81 5.67 3.81 16.84
CA TYR A 81 5.44 4.86 15.85
C TYR A 81 6.71 5.18 15.05
N ASP A 82 7.87 5.20 15.70
CA ASP A 82 9.16 5.40 15.04
C ASP A 82 9.47 4.23 14.10
N ALA A 83 9.27 2.99 14.54
CA ALA A 83 9.42 1.81 13.69
C ALA A 83 8.50 1.88 12.46
N MET A 84 7.23 2.25 12.66
CA MET A 84 6.28 2.43 11.56
C MET A 84 6.73 3.49 10.53
N LEU A 85 7.31 4.60 11.01
CA LEU A 85 7.87 5.64 10.14
C LEU A 85 9.09 5.13 9.35
N GLU A 86 10.01 4.43 10.02
CA GLU A 86 11.18 3.85 9.36
C GLU A 86 10.78 2.83 8.29
N GLU A 87 9.85 1.94 8.62
CA GLU A 87 9.35 0.90 7.72
C GLU A 87 8.67 1.48 6.50
N VAL A 88 7.76 2.45 6.65
CA VAL A 88 7.08 3.06 5.49
C VAL A 88 8.08 3.80 4.59
N MET A 89 9.04 4.52 5.17
CA MET A 89 10.06 5.24 4.40
C MET A 89 10.99 4.27 3.68
N TYR A 90 11.40 3.19 4.34
CA TYR A 90 12.21 2.14 3.74
C TYR A 90 11.45 1.44 2.60
N GLY A 91 10.19 1.06 2.82
CA GLY A 91 9.33 0.48 1.80
C GLY A 91 9.15 1.39 0.59
N GLN A 92 8.89 2.68 0.82
CA GLN A 92 8.80 3.68 -0.25
C GLN A 92 10.11 3.82 -1.02
N TYR A 93 11.25 3.81 -0.32
CA TYR A 93 12.57 3.84 -0.96
C TYR A 93 12.78 2.63 -1.87
N LEU A 94 12.45 1.43 -1.39
CA LEU A 94 12.59 0.20 -2.18
C LEU A 94 11.74 0.23 -3.46
N ASP A 95 10.53 0.79 -3.36
CA ASP A 95 9.57 0.95 -4.45
C ASP A 95 10.08 1.93 -5.51
N VAL A 96 10.38 3.17 -5.11
CA VAL A 96 10.82 4.25 -6.02
C VAL A 96 12.15 3.92 -6.68
N MET A 97 13.10 3.34 -5.93
CA MET A 97 14.40 2.98 -6.49
C MET A 97 14.35 1.73 -7.37
N GLY A 98 13.23 1.01 -7.39
CA GLY A 98 13.13 -0.26 -8.10
C GLY A 98 14.25 -1.21 -7.66
N THR A 99 14.35 -1.49 -6.38
CA THR A 99 15.34 -2.43 -5.84
C THR A 99 15.01 -3.89 -6.19
N GLY A 100 15.97 -4.82 -6.10
CA GLY A 100 15.81 -6.24 -6.45
C GLY A 100 16.53 -6.67 -7.74
N ARG A 101 16.40 -7.95 -8.12
CA ARG A 101 17.10 -8.54 -9.29
C ARG A 101 16.46 -8.22 -10.65
N GLY A 102 15.30 -7.57 -10.65
CA GLY A 102 14.53 -7.24 -11.83
C GLY A 102 13.03 -7.15 -11.53
N PRO A 103 12.20 -6.82 -12.54
CA PRO A 103 10.75 -6.72 -12.38
C PRO A 103 10.06 -8.08 -12.16
N ASP A 104 10.76 -9.20 -12.38
CA ASP A 104 10.31 -10.55 -12.07
C ASP A 104 10.73 -11.03 -10.66
N ASP A 105 11.24 -10.13 -9.82
CA ASP A 105 11.63 -10.46 -8.45
C ASP A 105 10.43 -10.38 -7.48
N LEU A 106 9.73 -11.51 -7.34
CA LEU A 106 8.58 -11.64 -6.44
C LEU A 106 8.92 -11.37 -4.97
N GLU A 107 10.14 -11.70 -4.54
CA GLU A 107 10.55 -11.50 -3.14
C GLU A 107 10.72 -10.00 -2.86
N ALA A 108 11.36 -9.28 -3.78
CA ALA A 108 11.46 -7.82 -3.70
C ALA A 108 10.08 -7.15 -3.70
N ALA A 109 9.14 -7.60 -4.56
CA ALA A 109 7.78 -7.09 -4.58
C ALA A 109 7.05 -7.30 -3.23
N LEU A 110 7.14 -8.50 -2.66
CA LEU A 110 6.55 -8.80 -1.34
C LEU A 110 7.24 -8.01 -0.21
N GLN A 111 8.55 -7.77 -0.31
CA GLN A 111 9.28 -6.95 0.67
C GLN A 111 8.82 -5.49 0.64
N ILE A 112 8.61 -4.91 -0.54
CA ILE A 112 8.01 -3.57 -0.67
C ILE A 112 6.65 -3.54 0.02
N ILE A 113 5.76 -4.49 -0.31
CA ILE A 113 4.43 -4.57 0.29
C ILE A 113 4.50 -4.67 1.82
N ARG A 114 5.40 -5.52 2.34
CA ARG A 114 5.55 -5.74 3.78
C ARG A 114 5.86 -4.45 4.52
N PHE A 115 6.82 -3.66 4.02
CA PHE A 115 7.29 -2.45 4.70
C PHE A 115 6.43 -1.22 4.38
N LYS A 116 6.11 -1.00 3.10
CA LYS A 116 5.35 0.18 2.64
C LYS A 116 3.90 0.14 3.11
N THR A 117 3.26 -1.02 3.04
CA THR A 117 1.80 -1.13 3.28
C THR A 117 1.48 -1.97 4.50
N ALA A 118 1.95 -3.22 4.58
CA ALA A 118 1.43 -4.14 5.58
C ALA A 118 1.74 -3.70 7.02
N ALA A 119 2.99 -3.27 7.25
CA ALA A 119 3.42 -2.71 8.52
C ALA A 119 2.63 -1.44 8.88
N ALA A 120 2.63 -0.44 7.99
CA ALA A 120 2.09 0.89 8.30
C ALA A 120 0.55 0.99 8.29
N THR A 121 -0.14 0.16 7.49
CA THR A 121 -1.59 0.21 7.33
C THR A 121 -2.34 -0.67 8.32
N ILE A 122 -1.75 -1.79 8.75
CA ILE A 122 -2.47 -2.78 9.59
C ILE A 122 -1.70 -3.15 10.85
N GLU A 123 -0.48 -3.70 10.74
CA GLU A 123 0.26 -4.20 11.91
C GLU A 123 0.50 -3.11 12.96
N ARG A 124 1.15 -2.01 12.56
CA ARG A 124 1.53 -0.94 13.49
C ARG A 124 0.31 -0.22 14.06
N PRO A 125 -0.76 0.09 13.31
CA PRO A 125 -2.00 0.61 13.89
C PRO A 125 -2.62 -0.30 14.96
N LEU A 126 -2.66 -1.62 14.74
CA LEU A 126 -3.15 -2.58 15.73
C LEU A 126 -2.28 -2.57 16.99
N GLN A 127 -0.95 -2.63 16.82
CA GLN A 127 0.01 -2.59 17.92
C GLN A 127 -0.03 -1.28 18.70
N LEU A 128 -0.13 -0.13 18.00
CA LEU A 128 -0.27 1.19 18.63
C LEU A 128 -1.54 1.26 19.49
N GLY A 129 -2.67 0.76 18.98
CA GLY A 129 -3.91 0.67 19.74
C GLY A 129 -3.77 -0.20 21.00
N ALA A 130 -3.14 -1.37 20.87
CA ALA A 130 -2.84 -2.24 22.01
C ALA A 130 -1.90 -1.58 23.02
N ALA A 131 -0.88 -0.86 22.56
CA ALA A 131 0.13 -0.23 23.43
C ALA A 131 -0.49 0.92 24.23
N VAL A 132 -1.37 1.71 23.61
CA VAL A 132 -2.18 2.72 24.31
C VAL A 132 -3.05 2.08 25.40
N ALA A 133 -3.61 0.90 25.14
CA ALA A 133 -4.37 0.13 26.12
C ALA A 133 -3.51 -0.57 27.19
N GLY A 134 -2.17 -0.54 27.06
CA GLY A 134 -1.24 -1.19 27.97
C GLY A 134 -1.13 -2.71 27.79
N ALA A 135 -1.41 -3.23 26.59
CA ALA A 135 -1.25 -4.64 26.29
C ALA A 135 0.24 -5.06 26.26
N GLY A 136 0.50 -6.31 26.63
CA GLY A 136 1.86 -6.87 26.68
C GLY A 136 2.33 -7.46 25.35
N ALA A 137 3.57 -7.95 25.33
CA ALA A 137 4.24 -8.49 24.15
C ALA A 137 3.46 -9.61 23.44
N ALA A 138 2.81 -10.51 24.18
CA ALA A 138 2.01 -11.58 23.59
C ALA A 138 0.88 -11.06 22.69
N THR A 139 0.24 -9.95 23.04
CA THR A 139 -0.78 -9.32 22.18
C THR A 139 -0.15 -8.67 20.96
N MET A 140 1.03 -8.08 21.09
CA MET A 140 1.77 -7.50 19.96
C MET A 140 2.15 -8.56 18.93
N ASP A 141 2.61 -9.73 19.39
CA ASP A 141 2.97 -10.88 18.54
C ASP A 141 1.76 -11.42 17.78
N VAL A 142 0.59 -11.47 18.43
CA VAL A 142 -0.68 -11.82 17.77
C VAL A 142 -1.04 -10.78 16.71
N PHE A 143 -0.88 -9.49 17.01
CA PHE A 143 -1.14 -8.43 16.04
C PHE A 143 -0.14 -8.38 14.88
N THR A 144 1.10 -8.82 15.05
CA THR A 144 2.02 -9.07 13.93
C THR A 144 1.54 -10.23 13.06
N GLN A 145 1.13 -11.34 13.69
CA GLN A 145 0.63 -12.53 12.98
C GLN A 145 -0.69 -12.29 12.24
N LEU A 146 -1.47 -11.29 12.66
CA LEU A 146 -2.66 -10.82 11.95
C LEU A 146 -2.31 -9.75 10.89
N GLY A 147 -1.57 -8.72 11.31
CA GLY A 147 -1.39 -7.49 10.55
C GLY A 147 -0.56 -7.66 9.28
N LEU A 148 0.54 -8.41 9.36
CA LEU A 148 1.40 -8.64 8.19
C LEU A 148 0.69 -9.39 7.05
N PRO A 149 0.13 -10.60 7.25
CA PRO A 149 -0.55 -11.30 6.15
C PRO A 149 -1.79 -10.53 5.67
N LEU A 150 -2.54 -9.87 6.56
CA LEU A 150 -3.69 -9.09 6.15
C LEU A 150 -3.28 -7.88 5.29
N GLY A 151 -2.21 -7.19 5.69
CA GLY A 151 -1.71 -6.02 4.97
C GLY A 151 -1.10 -6.39 3.62
N GLU A 152 -0.44 -7.54 3.53
CA GLU A 152 -0.02 -8.10 2.25
C GLU A 152 -1.23 -8.42 1.35
N ALA A 153 -2.26 -9.07 1.89
CA ALA A 153 -3.46 -9.38 1.13
C ALA A 153 -4.17 -8.12 0.62
N PHE A 154 -4.20 -7.07 1.44
CA PHE A 154 -4.76 -5.76 1.10
C PHE A 154 -4.03 -5.13 -0.08
N GLN A 155 -2.70 -5.01 -0.03
CA GLN A 155 -1.96 -4.40 -1.14
C GLN A 155 -2.02 -5.24 -2.42
N ILE A 156 -1.91 -6.56 -2.29
CA ILE A 156 -2.01 -7.45 -3.46
C ILE A 156 -3.40 -7.33 -4.12
N ARG A 157 -4.46 -7.14 -3.32
CA ARG A 157 -5.81 -6.87 -3.83
C ARG A 157 -5.89 -5.51 -4.52
N ASP A 158 -5.29 -4.47 -3.95
CA ASP A 158 -5.23 -3.13 -4.53
C ASP A 158 -4.54 -3.14 -5.90
N ASP A 159 -3.36 -3.78 -6.01
CA ASP A 159 -2.62 -3.95 -7.27
C ASP A 159 -3.46 -4.68 -8.34
N LEU A 160 -4.24 -5.70 -7.94
CA LEU A 160 -5.15 -6.40 -8.86
C LEU A 160 -6.28 -5.49 -9.34
N LEU A 161 -6.83 -4.66 -8.46
CA LEU A 161 -7.92 -3.74 -8.79
C LEU A 161 -7.43 -2.60 -9.69
N ASP A 162 -6.22 -2.08 -9.50
CA ASP A 162 -5.67 -1.09 -10.43
C ASP A 162 -5.57 -1.66 -11.84
N VAL A 163 -5.09 -2.90 -11.99
CA VAL A 163 -4.91 -3.49 -13.32
C VAL A 163 -6.21 -3.98 -13.95
N PHE A 164 -7.10 -4.63 -13.19
CA PHE A 164 -8.28 -5.34 -13.72
C PHE A 164 -9.63 -4.68 -13.39
N GLY A 165 -9.67 -3.69 -12.51
CA GLY A 165 -10.91 -3.16 -11.95
C GLY A 165 -11.67 -4.17 -11.08
N SER A 166 -12.81 -3.75 -10.55
CA SER A 166 -13.70 -4.62 -9.78
C SER A 166 -14.76 -5.29 -10.67
N PRO A 167 -15.19 -6.53 -10.35
CA PRO A 167 -16.21 -7.24 -11.15
C PRO A 167 -17.58 -6.54 -11.22
N ASP A 168 -17.92 -5.74 -10.20
CA ASP A 168 -19.17 -4.97 -10.13
C ASP A 168 -19.07 -3.59 -10.81
N GLY A 169 -17.90 -3.24 -11.35
CA GLY A 169 -17.65 -2.00 -12.09
C GLY A 169 -17.48 -0.75 -11.21
N ALA A 170 -17.48 -0.89 -9.87
CA ALA A 170 -17.26 0.22 -8.97
C ALA A 170 -15.84 0.81 -9.07
N CYS A 171 -14.84 -0.05 -9.31
CA CYS A 171 -13.48 0.32 -9.65
C CYS A 171 -13.25 0.01 -11.12
N ARG A 172 -12.96 1.04 -11.93
CA ARG A 172 -12.59 0.83 -13.34
C ARG A 172 -11.10 0.48 -13.42
N PRO A 173 -10.68 -0.37 -14.38
CA PRO A 173 -9.27 -0.61 -14.63
C PRO A 173 -8.52 0.71 -14.83
N GLY A 174 -7.46 0.88 -14.05
CA GLY A 174 -6.49 1.94 -14.14
C GLY A 174 -5.46 1.71 -15.25
N LEU A 175 -4.72 2.77 -15.52
CA LEU A 175 -3.50 2.76 -16.34
C LEU A 175 -2.28 3.18 -15.53
N GLY A 176 -2.46 3.56 -14.26
CA GLY A 176 -1.43 4.19 -13.41
C GLY A 176 -0.25 3.25 -13.22
N ASP A 177 -0.48 2.13 -12.53
CA ASP A 177 0.61 1.20 -12.20
C ASP A 177 1.28 0.62 -13.45
N LEU A 178 0.51 0.40 -14.52
CA LEU A 178 1.05 -0.06 -15.80
C LEU A 178 1.93 0.98 -16.49
N ARG A 179 1.60 2.27 -16.41
CA ARG A 179 2.40 3.37 -16.97
C ARG A 179 3.63 3.68 -16.13
N GLU A 180 3.47 3.63 -14.81
CA GLU A 180 4.54 3.81 -13.84
C GLU A 180 5.53 2.63 -13.87
N GLY A 181 5.04 1.45 -14.27
CA GLY A 181 5.83 0.24 -14.33
C GLY A 181 6.15 -0.32 -12.94
N LYS A 182 5.20 -0.18 -12.01
CA LYS A 182 5.36 -0.65 -10.63
C LYS A 182 5.70 -2.13 -10.60
N ARG A 183 6.59 -2.51 -9.68
CA ARG A 183 7.05 -3.89 -9.49
C ARG A 183 6.10 -4.66 -8.57
N THR A 184 4.84 -4.78 -9.01
CA THR A 184 3.81 -5.48 -8.25
C THR A 184 4.01 -6.98 -8.25
N VAL A 185 3.41 -7.67 -7.27
CA VAL A 185 3.37 -9.15 -7.22
C VAL A 185 2.78 -9.73 -8.49
N LEU A 186 1.73 -9.09 -9.04
CA LEU A 186 1.08 -9.49 -10.28
C LEU A 186 2.04 -9.44 -11.48
N LEU A 187 2.78 -8.34 -11.64
CA LEU A 187 3.74 -8.19 -12.75
C LEU A 187 4.89 -9.20 -12.61
N ALA A 188 5.42 -9.38 -11.40
CA ALA A 188 6.49 -10.33 -11.16
C ALA A 188 6.07 -11.77 -11.50
N LEU A 189 4.84 -12.17 -11.12
CA LEU A 189 4.27 -13.46 -11.49
C LEU A 189 4.03 -13.57 -13.00
N GLY A 190 3.52 -12.51 -13.63
CA GLY A 190 3.34 -12.42 -15.08
C GLY A 190 4.64 -12.70 -15.82
N LEU A 191 5.70 -11.99 -15.48
CA LEU A 191 7.01 -12.15 -16.10
C LEU A 191 7.65 -13.52 -15.83
N ARG A 192 7.44 -14.13 -14.65
CA ARG A 192 7.95 -15.47 -14.35
C ARG A 192 7.24 -16.56 -15.16
N ARG A 193 5.91 -16.45 -15.29
CA ARG A 193 5.04 -17.51 -15.81
C ARG A 193 4.73 -17.40 -17.30
N ALA A 194 4.87 -16.20 -17.87
CA ALA A 194 4.73 -15.96 -19.29
C ALA A 194 5.76 -16.73 -20.13
N ASP A 195 5.36 -17.14 -21.33
CA ASP A 195 6.30 -17.60 -22.35
C ASP A 195 7.26 -16.47 -22.79
N GLN A 196 8.23 -16.79 -23.64
CA GLN A 196 9.24 -15.82 -24.07
C GLN A 196 8.64 -14.60 -24.78
N ALA A 197 7.69 -14.80 -25.69
CA ALA A 197 7.10 -13.73 -26.48
C ALA A 197 6.20 -12.82 -25.62
N GLN A 198 5.40 -13.42 -24.75
CA GLN A 198 4.59 -12.73 -23.75
C GLN A 198 5.45 -11.90 -22.79
N ARG A 199 6.58 -12.46 -22.33
CA ARG A 199 7.50 -11.79 -21.39
C ARG A 199 8.20 -10.60 -22.03
N GLU A 200 8.66 -10.73 -23.28
CA GLU A 200 9.20 -9.62 -24.05
C GLU A 200 8.14 -8.53 -24.26
N ARG A 201 6.89 -8.93 -24.51
CA ARG A 201 5.80 -7.99 -24.70
C ARG A 201 5.46 -7.22 -23.42
N LEU A 202 5.40 -7.88 -22.27
CA LEU A 202 5.21 -7.23 -20.96
C LEU A 202 6.32 -6.21 -20.69
N ARG A 203 7.59 -6.57 -20.90
CA ARG A 203 8.74 -5.66 -20.71
C ARG A 203 8.72 -4.46 -21.65
N HIS A 204 8.18 -4.62 -22.86
CA HIS A 204 8.07 -3.54 -23.83
C HIS A 204 6.91 -2.58 -23.50
N LEU A 205 5.80 -3.08 -22.94
CA LEU A 205 4.60 -2.28 -22.70
C LEU A 205 4.60 -1.56 -21.36
N VAL A 206 4.91 -2.28 -20.28
CA VAL A 206 4.82 -1.78 -18.91
C VAL A 206 5.92 -0.74 -18.65
N GLY A 207 5.58 0.38 -18.00
CA GLY A 207 6.48 1.52 -17.77
C GLY A 207 6.45 2.59 -18.88
N ARG A 208 5.64 2.40 -19.93
CA ARG A 208 5.45 3.43 -20.96
C ARG A 208 4.45 4.47 -20.50
N ALA A 209 4.90 5.71 -20.32
CA ALA A 209 4.03 6.84 -19.98
C ALA A 209 2.89 7.08 -21.00
N ASP A 210 3.10 6.71 -22.27
CA ASP A 210 2.13 6.85 -23.35
C ASP A 210 1.21 5.63 -23.55
N LEU A 211 1.33 4.59 -22.70
CA LEU A 211 0.51 3.38 -22.75
C LEU A 211 -0.99 3.72 -22.71
N ARG A 212 -1.75 3.18 -23.67
CA ARG A 212 -3.19 3.41 -23.81
C ARG A 212 -3.96 2.14 -23.50
N GLU A 213 -5.28 2.28 -23.41
CA GLU A 213 -6.19 1.19 -23.08
C GLU A 213 -6.03 -0.06 -23.97
N ARG A 214 -5.71 0.13 -25.27
CA ARG A 214 -5.44 -1.00 -26.17
C ARG A 214 -4.23 -1.83 -25.72
N GLU A 215 -3.15 -1.18 -25.30
CA GLU A 215 -1.94 -1.83 -24.82
C GLU A 215 -2.14 -2.39 -23.41
N ALA A 216 -2.90 -1.69 -22.56
CA ALA A 216 -3.30 -2.18 -21.24
C ALA A 216 -4.13 -3.47 -21.34
N ALA A 217 -5.06 -3.54 -22.28
CA ALA A 217 -5.84 -4.75 -22.56
C ALA A 217 -4.95 -5.92 -23.00
N GLU A 218 -3.90 -5.64 -23.77
CA GLU A 218 -2.91 -6.66 -24.15
C GLU A 218 -2.11 -7.16 -22.94
N VAL A 219 -1.66 -6.26 -22.06
CA VAL A 219 -1.00 -6.63 -20.80
C VAL A 219 -1.92 -7.49 -19.94
N ARG A 220 -3.19 -7.09 -19.75
CA ARG A 220 -4.19 -7.88 -19.02
C ARG A 220 -4.36 -9.28 -19.60
N ALA A 221 -4.49 -9.39 -20.92
CA ALA A 221 -4.63 -10.69 -21.59
C ALA A 221 -3.42 -11.60 -21.35
N ILE A 222 -2.20 -11.05 -21.35
CA ILE A 222 -0.98 -11.82 -21.04
C ILE A 222 -0.97 -12.25 -19.56
N LEU A 223 -1.34 -11.37 -18.63
CA LEU A 223 -1.40 -11.67 -17.19
C LEU A 223 -2.46 -12.74 -16.87
N GLU A 224 -3.55 -12.79 -17.63
CA GLU A 224 -4.55 -13.86 -17.56
C GLU A 224 -4.04 -15.17 -18.17
N ALA A 225 -3.52 -15.13 -19.41
CA ALA A 225 -3.05 -16.32 -20.12
C ALA A 225 -1.87 -17.03 -19.42
N SER A 226 -0.99 -16.28 -18.75
CA SER A 226 0.11 -16.82 -17.94
C SER A 226 -0.35 -17.41 -16.59
N GLY A 227 -1.62 -17.23 -16.22
CA GLY A 227 -2.18 -17.61 -14.93
C GLY A 227 -1.66 -16.76 -13.76
N ALA A 228 -1.05 -15.59 -14.03
CA ALA A 228 -0.54 -14.70 -13.00
C ALA A 228 -1.69 -14.16 -12.14
N ARG A 229 -2.79 -13.69 -12.77
CA ARG A 229 -3.99 -13.21 -12.07
C ARG A 229 -4.52 -14.24 -11.07
N GLU A 230 -4.73 -15.48 -11.52
CA GLU A 230 -5.26 -16.56 -10.68
C GLU A 230 -4.29 -16.92 -9.53
N TYR A 231 -2.98 -16.90 -9.79
CA TYR A 231 -1.99 -17.14 -8.74
C TYR A 231 -1.98 -16.02 -7.70
N THR A 232 -2.10 -14.76 -8.12
CA THR A 232 -2.21 -13.61 -7.23
C THR A 232 -3.46 -13.69 -6.35
N GLU A 233 -4.61 -14.09 -6.90
CA GLU A 233 -5.84 -14.35 -6.12
C GLU A 233 -5.63 -15.42 -5.04
N ARG A 234 -4.96 -16.54 -5.38
CA ARG A 234 -4.60 -17.57 -4.40
C ARG A 234 -3.69 -17.06 -3.29
N LEU A 235 -2.76 -16.15 -3.59
CA LEU A 235 -1.91 -15.52 -2.58
C LEU A 235 -2.72 -14.70 -1.58
N ILE A 236 -3.75 -13.98 -2.04
CA ILE A 236 -4.70 -13.24 -1.19
C ILE A 236 -5.48 -14.23 -0.31
N THR A 237 -6.06 -15.28 -0.91
CA THR A 237 -6.82 -16.31 -0.16
C THR A 237 -5.96 -16.98 0.92
N SER A 238 -4.73 -17.36 0.60
CA SER A 238 -3.82 -18.00 1.56
C SER A 238 -3.52 -17.11 2.78
N ARG A 239 -3.38 -15.79 2.57
CA ARG A 239 -3.15 -14.81 3.63
C ARG A 239 -4.41 -14.59 4.47
N TYR A 240 -5.57 -14.49 3.81
CA TYR A 240 -6.85 -14.42 4.48
C TYR A 240 -7.07 -15.62 5.42
N GLU A 241 -6.83 -16.85 4.94
CA GLU A 241 -6.95 -18.06 5.74
C GLU A 241 -5.94 -18.10 6.90
N GLN A 242 -4.73 -17.57 6.70
CA GLN A 242 -3.75 -17.43 7.78
C GLN A 242 -4.27 -16.51 8.89
N VAL A 243 -4.87 -15.37 8.53
CA VAL A 243 -5.45 -14.42 9.48
C VAL A 243 -6.59 -15.08 10.26
N LEU A 244 -7.50 -15.81 9.59
CA LEU A 244 -8.61 -16.50 10.25
C LEU A 244 -8.12 -17.52 11.29
N ARG A 245 -7.08 -18.31 10.98
CA ARG A 245 -6.51 -19.26 11.95
C ARG A 245 -5.97 -18.57 13.20
N VAL A 246 -5.39 -17.39 13.07
CA VAL A 246 -4.90 -16.62 14.21
C VAL A 246 -6.07 -16.06 15.04
N LEU A 247 -7.11 -15.55 14.39
CA LEU A 247 -8.32 -15.07 15.09
C LEU A 247 -9.01 -16.17 15.89
N ASP A 248 -9.14 -17.37 15.30
CA ASP A 248 -9.73 -18.54 15.96
C ASP A 248 -8.92 -18.98 17.19
N ALA A 249 -7.60 -18.78 17.18
CA ALA A 249 -6.71 -19.16 18.29
C ALA A 249 -6.55 -18.08 19.37
N ALA A 250 -6.66 -16.79 19.03
CA ALA A 250 -6.30 -15.67 19.89
C ALA A 250 -7.33 -15.36 21.01
N ALA A 251 -8.51 -16.00 20.98
CA ALA A 251 -9.55 -15.88 22.00
C ALA A 251 -9.87 -14.43 22.42
N PHE A 252 -10.02 -13.54 21.43
CA PHE A 252 -10.34 -12.14 21.68
C PHE A 252 -11.72 -11.97 22.34
N PRO A 253 -11.95 -10.90 23.12
CA PRO A 253 -13.29 -10.51 23.52
C PRO A 253 -14.19 -10.36 22.29
N HIS A 254 -15.47 -10.75 22.41
CA HIS A 254 -16.40 -10.83 21.27
C HIS A 254 -16.42 -9.58 20.38
N ALA A 255 -16.44 -8.39 20.99
CA ALA A 255 -16.45 -7.13 20.23
C ALA A 255 -15.19 -6.92 19.38
N ALA A 256 -14.02 -7.32 19.88
CA ALA A 256 -12.76 -7.20 19.15
C ALA A 256 -12.64 -8.27 18.05
N ASP A 257 -13.10 -9.50 18.31
CA ASP A 257 -13.16 -10.57 17.30
C ASP A 257 -14.04 -10.16 16.11
N VAL A 258 -15.24 -9.63 16.38
CA VAL A 258 -16.14 -9.11 15.34
C VAL A 258 -15.46 -8.01 14.51
N ALA A 259 -14.90 -6.99 15.17
CA ALA A 259 -14.24 -5.89 14.47
C ALA A 259 -13.04 -6.34 13.63
N LEU A 260 -12.21 -7.27 14.13
CA LEU A 260 -11.07 -7.79 13.41
C LEU A 260 -11.49 -8.67 12.23
N ARG A 261 -12.56 -9.45 12.36
CA ARG A 261 -13.12 -10.23 11.23
C ARG A 261 -13.71 -9.32 10.15
N ASP A 262 -14.42 -8.27 10.53
CA ASP A 262 -14.97 -7.29 9.59
C ASP A 262 -13.86 -6.54 8.86
N LEU A 263 -12.80 -6.14 9.58
CA LEU A 263 -11.58 -5.59 8.98
C LEU A 263 -10.93 -6.59 8.02
N THR A 264 -10.83 -7.86 8.41
CA THR A 264 -10.24 -8.92 7.58
C THR A 264 -11.02 -9.10 6.28
N ILE A 265 -12.35 -9.11 6.35
CA ILE A 265 -13.22 -9.16 5.18
C ILE A 265 -13.01 -7.93 4.31
N THR A 266 -13.04 -6.74 4.90
CA THR A 266 -12.93 -5.46 4.16
C THR A 266 -11.57 -5.25 3.50
N ALA A 267 -10.50 -5.71 4.13
CA ALA A 267 -9.16 -5.58 3.59
C ALA A 267 -8.86 -6.61 2.48
N THR A 268 -9.57 -7.74 2.44
CA THR A 268 -9.30 -8.82 1.46
C THR A 268 -10.35 -8.94 0.36
N ARG A 269 -11.56 -8.47 0.64
CA ARG A 269 -12.69 -8.39 -0.28
C ARG A 269 -12.97 -6.94 -0.60
N TYR A 270 -13.62 -6.75 -1.74
CA TYR A 270 -14.37 -5.54 -1.96
C TYR A 270 -15.56 -5.52 -0.99
N THR A 271 -15.56 -4.60 -0.02
CA THR A 271 -16.79 -4.09 0.60
C THR A 271 -16.95 -2.63 0.17
N SER A 272 -18.09 -2.36 -0.46
CA SER A 272 -18.63 -1.03 -0.77
C SER A 272 -18.73 -0.14 0.48
#